data_AF-A0A8T5EWW3-F1
#
_entry.id   AF-A0A8T5EWW3-F1
#
_cell.length_a   1.000
_cell.length_b   1.000
_cell.length_c   1.000
_cell.angle_alpha   90.00
_cell.angle_beta   90.00
_cell.angle_gamma   90.00
#
_symmetry.space_group_name_H-M   'P 1'
#
loop_
_entity.id
_entity.type
_entity.pdbx_description
1 polymer ?
#
loop_
_entity_poly.entity_id
_entity_poly.type
_entity_poly.pdbx_seq_one_letter_code
_entity_poly.pdbx_strand_id
1 'polypeptide(L)'
;MKQLSKKALALLLVIYIIVLGSRVYTKVTDESLTSYMEYNPVDNVTINFYLNSAPTQVEDLPDLEWNEGYTYTGLDLDDYFNDTPGEILSYTFTGPNNIAIAIGNDSVITAIPVSSSWTGTDYVIFTAWDNYGLSTAGNNATLTVVPYDAPTTSSSSGSGGGGGGGGGTKYEKAVCVENWACTDWTRCISGKQTRTCLDVHNCDVNDTMPSISQTCTVSAVEESFEIEDLPFEPIIREVSHRPVLWVVLVLVAVFSFELYIYLKQRKKRSALQGNYYG
;
A
#
# COMPACT_ATOMS: atom_id res chain seq x y z
N MET A 1 -70.77 25.60 -13.59
CA MET A 1 -69.48 24.90 -13.39
C MET A 1 -69.52 23.61 -14.19
N LYS A 2 -68.78 23.54 -15.30
CA LYS A 2 -68.79 22.35 -16.19
C LYS A 2 -68.22 21.16 -15.42
N GLN A 3 -68.99 20.09 -15.28
CA GLN A 3 -68.50 18.87 -14.65
C GLN A 3 -67.26 18.39 -15.38
N LEU A 4 -66.15 18.32 -14.66
CA LEU A 4 -64.96 17.64 -15.13
C LEU A 4 -65.36 16.18 -15.40
N SER A 5 -65.26 15.75 -16.65
CA SER A 5 -65.62 14.39 -17.06
C SER A 5 -64.90 13.37 -16.18
N LYS A 6 -65.57 12.27 -15.77
CA LYS A 6 -64.94 11.17 -15.02
C LYS A 6 -63.66 10.66 -15.70
N LYS A 7 -63.59 10.78 -17.04
CA LYS A 7 -62.39 10.44 -17.82
C LYS A 7 -61.23 11.43 -17.60
N ALA A 8 -61.53 12.72 -17.40
CA ALA A 8 -60.53 13.74 -17.08
C ALA A 8 -59.99 13.57 -15.65
N LEU A 9 -60.85 13.19 -14.69
CA LEU A 9 -60.40 12.88 -13.32
C LEU A 9 -59.51 11.64 -13.27
N ALA A 10 -59.86 10.59 -14.03
CA ALA A 10 -59.02 9.39 -14.15
C ALA A 10 -57.67 9.69 -14.82
N LEU A 11 -57.65 10.53 -15.87
CA LEU A 11 -56.41 10.95 -16.53
C LEU A 11 -55.51 11.74 -15.56
N LEU A 12 -56.07 12.66 -14.78
CA LEU A 12 -55.32 13.41 -13.78
C LEU A 12 -54.77 12.52 -12.65
N LEU A 13 -55.52 11.49 -12.23
CA LEU A 13 -55.04 10.49 -11.27
C LEU A 13 -53.89 9.65 -11.82
N VAL A 14 -53.97 9.23 -13.09
CA VAL A 14 -52.88 8.49 -13.74
C VAL A 14 -51.63 9.36 -13.88
N ILE A 15 -51.78 10.62 -14.31
CA ILE A 15 -50.66 11.58 -14.37
C ILE A 15 -50.06 11.82 -12.98
N TYR A 16 -50.90 11.95 -11.94
CA TYR A 16 -50.46 12.10 -10.56
C TYR A 16 -49.68 10.88 -10.04
N ILE A 17 -50.15 9.65 -10.33
CA ILE A 17 -49.45 8.40 -9.98
C ILE A 17 -48.13 8.26 -10.75
N ILE A 18 -48.09 8.64 -12.03
CA ILE A 18 -46.86 8.64 -12.82
C ILE A 18 -45.86 9.66 -12.26
N VAL A 19 -46.30 10.90 -11.96
CA VAL A 19 -45.42 11.93 -11.38
C VAL A 19 -44.92 11.53 -9.98
N LEU A 20 -45.75 10.90 -9.16
CA LEU A 20 -45.32 10.31 -7.89
C LEU A 20 -44.30 9.19 -8.10
N GLY A 21 -44.55 8.28 -9.05
CA GLY A 21 -43.63 7.19 -9.40
C GLY A 21 -42.29 7.70 -9.93
N SER A 22 -42.29 8.75 -10.77
CA SER A 22 -41.07 9.37 -11.29
C SER A 22 -40.28 10.09 -10.21
N ARG A 23 -40.93 10.78 -9.25
CA ARG A 23 -40.25 11.41 -8.11
C ARG A 23 -39.69 10.40 -7.10
N VAL A 24 -40.28 9.20 -7.02
CA VAL A 24 -39.74 8.08 -6.25
C VAL A 24 -38.56 7.43 -7.00
N TYR A 25 -38.65 7.28 -8.33
CA TYR A 25 -37.60 6.65 -9.14
C TYR A 25 -36.33 7.50 -9.26
N THR A 26 -36.43 8.83 -9.30
CA THR A 26 -35.25 9.72 -9.30
C THR A 26 -34.51 9.78 -7.96
N LYS A 27 -35.00 9.10 -6.92
CA LYS A 27 -34.29 8.98 -5.63
C LYS A 27 -33.47 7.71 -5.48
N VAL A 28 -33.52 6.78 -6.45
CA VAL A 28 -33.02 5.40 -6.28
C VAL A 28 -31.81 5.07 -7.18
N THR A 29 -31.27 6.02 -7.95
CA THR A 29 -30.08 5.76 -8.80
C THR A 29 -28.86 6.63 -8.49
N ASP A 30 -28.71 7.13 -7.26
CA ASP A 30 -27.43 7.73 -6.83
C ASP A 30 -27.08 7.43 -5.36
N GLU A 31 -27.39 6.20 -4.92
CA GLU A 31 -26.90 5.66 -3.66
C GLU A 31 -26.12 4.36 -3.93
N SER A 32 -25.01 4.49 -4.65
CA SER A 32 -23.86 3.59 -4.50
C SER A 32 -22.63 4.33 -3.95
N LEU A 33 -22.83 5.47 -3.29
CA LEU A 33 -21.79 6.14 -2.51
C LEU A 33 -22.36 6.59 -1.15
N THR A 34 -22.77 5.63 -0.33
CA THR A 34 -23.14 5.88 1.06
C THR A 34 -21.92 5.69 1.96
N SER A 35 -21.45 6.79 2.54
CA SER A 35 -21.05 6.82 3.94
C SER A 35 -20.96 8.26 4.43
N TYR A 36 -22.01 8.68 5.14
CA TYR A 36 -22.09 9.76 6.14
C TYR A 36 -21.54 11.15 5.78
N MET A 37 -22.44 12.15 5.74
CA MET A 37 -22.36 13.40 6.53
C MET A 37 -23.69 14.14 6.42
N GLU A 38 -24.40 14.23 7.54
CA GLU A 38 -25.54 15.13 7.74
C GLU A 38 -24.98 16.55 7.91
N TYR A 39 -25.11 17.37 6.86
CA TYR A 39 -24.60 18.73 6.83
C TYR A 39 -25.38 19.63 7.80
N ASN A 40 -24.74 19.97 8.91
CA ASN A 40 -25.17 20.97 9.88
C ASN A 40 -24.41 22.27 9.58
N PRO A 41 -25.04 23.39 9.17
CA PRO A 41 -24.34 24.52 8.56
C PRO A 41 -23.61 25.46 9.56
N VAL A 42 -22.99 24.93 10.62
CA VAL A 42 -22.31 25.77 11.63
C VAL A 42 -20.86 25.39 11.92
N ASP A 43 -20.39 24.21 11.51
CA ASP A 43 -18.98 23.84 11.66
C ASP A 43 -18.31 23.78 10.28
N ASN A 44 -17.31 24.63 10.09
CA ASN A 44 -16.33 24.54 9.03
C ASN A 44 -15.53 23.24 9.19
N VAL A 45 -16.13 22.12 8.77
CA VAL A 45 -15.48 20.82 8.64
C VAL A 45 -14.49 20.89 7.47
N THR A 46 -13.22 21.02 7.79
CA THR A 46 -12.13 20.74 6.84
C THR A 46 -12.06 19.24 6.61
N ILE A 47 -12.56 18.78 5.47
CA ILE A 47 -12.33 17.42 4.99
C ILE A 47 -10.95 17.43 4.32
N ASN A 48 -9.93 16.90 5.00
CA ASN A 48 -8.63 16.67 4.38
C ASN A 48 -8.71 15.39 3.54
N PHE A 49 -8.94 15.55 2.23
CA PHE A 49 -8.74 14.47 1.28
C PHE A 49 -7.23 14.24 1.14
N TYR A 50 -6.71 13.17 1.75
CA TYR A 50 -5.38 12.67 1.41
C TYR A 50 -5.46 12.08 0.01
N LEU A 51 -4.96 12.84 -0.96
CA LEU A 51 -4.78 12.35 -2.32
C LEU A 51 -3.52 11.49 -2.31
N ASN A 52 -3.70 10.20 -2.62
CA ASN A 52 -2.57 9.31 -2.83
C ASN A 52 -1.65 9.89 -3.90
N SER A 53 -0.35 9.95 -3.61
CA SER A 53 0.69 10.41 -4.54
C SER A 53 1.56 9.22 -4.91
N ALA A 54 2.24 9.30 -6.06
CA ALA A 54 3.21 8.27 -6.40
C ALA A 54 4.47 8.46 -5.54
N PRO A 55 5.25 7.38 -5.31
CA PRO A 55 6.53 7.48 -4.62
C PRO A 55 7.44 8.50 -5.28
N THR A 56 8.35 9.09 -4.52
CA THR A 56 9.31 10.06 -5.03
C THR A 56 10.72 9.59 -4.78
N GLN A 57 11.60 9.76 -5.77
CA GLN A 57 13.02 9.61 -5.58
C GLN A 57 13.55 10.85 -4.84
N VAL A 58 14.09 10.67 -3.65
CA VAL A 58 14.62 11.76 -2.82
C VAL A 58 16.12 11.97 -3.02
N GLU A 59 16.84 10.92 -3.44
CA GLU A 59 18.26 10.95 -3.76
C GLU A 59 18.57 9.97 -4.90
N ASP A 60 19.60 10.29 -5.70
CA ASP A 60 20.08 9.40 -6.75
C ASP A 60 20.76 8.17 -6.15
N LEU A 61 20.41 6.98 -6.64
CA LEU A 61 21.13 5.76 -6.27
C LEU A 61 22.59 5.87 -6.76
N PRO A 62 23.57 5.49 -5.92
CA PRO A 62 24.98 5.57 -6.27
C PRO A 62 25.37 4.49 -7.28
N ASP A 63 26.44 4.76 -8.02
CA ASP A 63 27.13 3.72 -8.79
C ASP A 63 27.83 2.74 -7.82
N LEU A 64 27.77 1.46 -8.13
CA LEU A 64 28.31 0.38 -7.31
C LEU A 64 29.50 -0.29 -8.00
N GLU A 65 30.53 -0.59 -7.22
CA GLU A 65 31.73 -1.29 -7.69
C GLU A 65 32.16 -2.37 -6.70
N TRP A 66 32.44 -3.58 -7.19
CA TRP A 66 33.00 -4.67 -6.38
C TRP A 66 33.87 -5.61 -7.22
N ASN A 67 34.70 -6.42 -6.55
CA ASN A 67 35.61 -7.35 -7.21
C ASN A 67 34.88 -8.61 -7.73
N GLU A 68 35.39 -9.22 -8.80
CA GLU A 68 34.91 -10.50 -9.31
C GLU A 68 35.02 -11.61 -8.25
N GLY A 69 34.08 -12.55 -8.27
CA GLY A 69 33.99 -13.61 -7.26
C GLY A 69 33.35 -13.20 -5.93
N TYR A 70 33.04 -11.92 -5.74
CA TYR A 70 32.32 -11.40 -4.56
C TYR A 70 30.85 -11.10 -4.88
N THR A 71 30.04 -10.96 -3.83
CA THR A 71 28.63 -10.53 -3.89
C THR A 71 28.51 -9.17 -3.20
N TYR A 72 27.80 -8.24 -3.83
CA TYR A 72 27.49 -6.97 -3.21
C TYR A 72 26.22 -7.09 -2.36
N THR A 73 26.23 -6.48 -1.17
CA THR A 73 25.06 -6.33 -0.30
C THR A 73 25.19 -5.03 0.50
N GLY A 74 24.08 -4.38 0.79
CA GLY A 74 24.04 -3.24 1.72
C GLY A 74 23.48 -1.93 1.18
N LEU A 75 23.03 -1.88 -0.07
CA LEU A 75 22.26 -0.72 -0.55
C LEU A 75 20.80 -0.91 -0.18
N ASP A 76 20.31 -0.09 0.76
CA ASP A 76 18.91 -0.03 1.18
C ASP A 76 18.13 0.94 0.28
N LEU A 77 17.04 0.48 -0.34
CA LEU A 77 16.23 1.30 -1.24
C LEU A 77 15.33 2.31 -0.49
N ASP A 78 15.08 2.11 0.79
CA ASP A 78 14.29 3.04 1.61
C ASP A 78 15.03 4.38 1.82
N ASP A 79 16.36 4.40 1.64
CA ASP A 79 17.18 5.62 1.73
C ASP A 79 17.00 6.55 0.51
N TYR A 80 16.56 6.02 -0.64
CA TYR A 80 16.53 6.74 -1.92
C TYR A 80 15.12 7.05 -2.41
N PHE A 81 14.12 6.37 -1.89
CA PHE A 81 12.71 6.57 -2.24
C PHE A 81 11.89 6.85 -1.00
N ASN A 82 10.97 7.81 -1.11
CA ASN A 82 10.04 8.14 -0.05
C ASN A 82 8.66 8.46 -0.61
N ASP A 83 7.64 8.24 0.19
CA ASP A 83 6.25 8.59 -0.12
C ASP A 83 5.57 9.19 1.12
N THR A 84 4.24 9.23 1.10
CA THR A 84 3.43 9.74 2.18
C THR A 84 3.74 8.98 3.47
N PRO A 85 3.91 9.68 4.61
CA PRO A 85 4.29 9.03 5.86
C PRO A 85 3.33 7.90 6.26
N GLY A 86 3.89 6.72 6.51
CA GLY A 86 3.15 5.52 6.92
C GLY A 86 2.79 4.57 5.78
N GLU A 87 3.11 4.91 4.54
CA GLU A 87 2.99 4.00 3.41
C GLU A 87 4.20 3.08 3.31
N ILE A 88 3.94 1.85 2.85
CA ILE A 88 4.97 0.83 2.66
C ILE A 88 5.28 0.77 1.17
N LEU A 89 6.56 0.93 0.84
CA LEU A 89 7.04 0.81 -0.52
C LEU A 89 7.42 -0.63 -0.86
N SER A 90 7.21 -0.98 -2.12
CA SER A 90 7.72 -2.23 -2.69
C SER A 90 8.54 -1.93 -3.94
N TYR A 91 9.55 -2.75 -4.19
CA TYR A 91 10.54 -2.45 -5.21
C TYR A 91 10.60 -3.51 -6.29
N THR A 92 10.77 -3.04 -7.51
CA THR A 92 11.07 -3.87 -8.70
C THR A 92 12.25 -3.25 -9.42
N PHE A 93 12.80 -3.93 -10.43
CA PHE A 93 13.92 -3.40 -11.19
C PHE A 93 13.85 -3.81 -12.66
N THR A 94 14.50 -3.03 -13.51
CA THR A 94 14.72 -3.32 -14.94
C THR A 94 16.22 -3.41 -15.22
N GLY A 95 16.61 -4.33 -16.12
CA GLY A 95 18.00 -4.80 -16.20
C GLY A 95 18.35 -5.64 -14.97
N PRO A 96 19.62 -5.72 -14.54
CA PRO A 96 20.78 -5.93 -15.40
C PRO A 96 20.69 -7.31 -16.11
N ASN A 97 21.54 -7.57 -17.10
CA ASN A 97 21.51 -8.85 -17.84
C ASN A 97 22.57 -9.84 -17.35
N ASN A 98 23.69 -9.34 -16.84
CA ASN A 98 24.84 -10.14 -16.42
C ASN A 98 25.00 -10.21 -14.90
N ILE A 99 24.13 -9.51 -14.16
CA ILE A 99 24.11 -9.44 -12.70
C ILE A 99 22.69 -9.76 -12.25
N ALA A 100 22.54 -10.76 -11.39
CA ALA A 100 21.28 -11.08 -10.73
C ALA A 100 21.09 -10.17 -9.51
N ILE A 101 19.92 -9.56 -9.40
CA ILE A 101 19.53 -8.73 -8.27
C ILE A 101 18.47 -9.47 -7.45
N ALA A 102 18.67 -9.51 -6.13
CA ALA A 102 17.65 -9.89 -5.16
C ALA A 102 17.38 -8.70 -4.24
N ILE A 103 16.11 -8.40 -4.00
CA ILE A 103 15.68 -7.36 -3.05
C ILE A 103 15.14 -8.08 -1.81
N GLY A 104 15.71 -7.78 -0.64
CA GLY A 104 15.26 -8.33 0.63
C GLY A 104 13.88 -7.79 1.05
N ASN A 105 13.28 -8.43 2.05
CA ASN A 105 12.05 -7.90 2.68
C ASN A 105 12.29 -6.62 3.48
N ASP A 106 13.56 -6.28 3.72
CA ASP A 106 14.07 -5.07 4.35
C ASP A 106 14.58 -4.07 3.33
N SER A 107 14.14 -4.16 2.06
CA SER A 107 14.54 -3.24 0.98
C SER A 107 16.04 -3.22 0.62
N VAL A 108 16.87 -4.01 1.30
CA VAL A 108 18.30 -4.13 1.02
C VAL A 108 18.54 -5.03 -0.19
N ILE A 109 19.32 -4.53 -1.15
CA ILE A 109 19.63 -5.28 -2.38
C ILE A 109 20.88 -6.15 -2.20
N THR A 110 20.87 -7.28 -2.89
CA THR A 110 22.01 -8.18 -3.09
C THR A 110 22.26 -8.35 -4.58
N ALA A 111 23.48 -8.11 -5.03
CA ALA A 111 23.87 -8.21 -6.44
C ALA A 111 24.95 -9.28 -6.65
N ILE A 112 24.66 -10.25 -7.54
CA ILE A 112 25.50 -11.43 -7.79
C ILE A 112 25.77 -11.52 -9.30
N PRO A 113 27.03 -11.53 -9.76
CA PRO A 113 27.35 -11.80 -11.15
C PRO A 113 26.79 -13.17 -11.58
N VAL A 114 26.11 -13.24 -12.73
CA VAL A 114 25.47 -14.47 -13.24
C VAL A 114 26.54 -15.53 -13.59
N SER A 115 27.73 -15.10 -13.99
CA SER A 115 28.91 -15.94 -14.13
C SER A 115 29.99 -15.47 -13.16
N SER A 116 30.62 -16.41 -12.45
CA SER A 116 31.65 -16.12 -11.44
C SER A 116 32.93 -15.51 -12.01
N SER A 117 33.14 -15.57 -13.33
CA SER A 117 34.25 -14.95 -14.04
C SER A 117 33.83 -13.73 -14.87
N TRP A 118 32.60 -13.24 -14.68
CA TRP A 118 32.14 -12.06 -15.41
C TRP A 118 32.68 -10.81 -14.73
N THR A 119 33.28 -9.95 -15.55
CA THR A 119 33.73 -8.61 -15.19
C THR A 119 33.18 -7.64 -16.22
N GLY A 120 32.92 -6.42 -15.80
CA GLY A 120 32.43 -5.36 -16.68
C GLY A 120 31.35 -4.54 -16.00
N THR A 121 30.64 -3.79 -16.84
CA THR A 121 29.62 -2.84 -16.38
C THR A 121 28.25 -3.25 -16.89
N ASP A 122 27.27 -3.23 -16.01
CA ASP A 122 25.84 -3.37 -16.32
C ASP A 122 25.06 -2.25 -15.64
N TYR A 123 23.76 -2.15 -15.93
CA TYR A 123 22.93 -1.05 -15.48
C TYR A 123 21.63 -1.55 -14.88
N VAL A 124 21.16 -0.85 -13.84
CA VAL A 124 19.90 -1.17 -13.18
C VAL A 124 19.11 0.11 -12.93
N ILE A 125 17.80 0.02 -13.16
CA ILE A 125 16.82 1.04 -12.75
C ILE A 125 15.86 0.38 -11.79
N PHE A 126 15.82 0.86 -10.55
CA PHE A 126 14.83 0.44 -9.56
C PHE A 126 13.55 1.26 -9.71
N THR A 127 12.42 0.60 -9.50
CA THR A 127 11.08 1.21 -9.53
C THR A 127 10.41 0.96 -8.18
N ALA A 128 10.10 2.03 -7.46
CA ALA A 128 9.35 2.01 -6.22
C ALA A 128 7.85 2.06 -6.51
N TRP A 129 7.07 1.26 -5.79
CA TRP A 129 5.61 1.17 -5.89
C TRP A 129 4.99 1.41 -4.51
N ASP A 130 3.95 2.22 -4.46
CA ASP A 130 3.11 2.37 -3.27
C ASP A 130 2.12 1.20 -3.14
N ASN A 131 1.40 1.15 -2.02
CA ASN A 131 0.37 0.15 -1.77
C ASN A 131 -0.95 0.38 -2.53
N TYR A 132 -1.01 1.43 -3.35
CA TYR A 132 -2.16 1.82 -4.17
C TYR A 132 -1.91 1.63 -5.68
N GLY A 133 -0.72 1.14 -6.06
CA GLY A 133 -0.32 0.81 -7.42
C GLY A 133 0.29 1.96 -8.23
N LEU A 134 0.58 3.11 -7.63
CA LEU A 134 1.39 4.14 -8.28
C LEU A 134 2.88 3.81 -8.12
N SER A 135 3.69 4.30 -9.07
CA SER A 135 5.11 4.02 -9.06
C SER A 135 5.96 5.13 -9.68
N THR A 136 7.23 5.12 -9.28
CA THR A 136 8.27 5.99 -9.82
C THR A 136 9.53 5.17 -10.08
N ALA A 137 10.06 5.30 -11.29
CA ALA A 137 11.37 4.78 -11.66
C ALA A 137 12.46 5.75 -11.20
N GLY A 138 13.52 5.22 -10.59
CA GLY A 138 14.68 5.99 -10.18
C GLY A 138 15.64 6.32 -11.32
N ASN A 139 16.83 6.80 -10.94
CA ASN A 139 17.95 6.99 -11.85
C ASN A 139 18.53 5.66 -12.33
N ASN A 140 19.35 5.74 -13.38
CA ASN A 140 20.09 4.60 -13.91
C ASN A 140 21.41 4.44 -13.14
N ALA A 141 21.49 3.44 -12.26
CA ALA A 141 22.68 3.15 -11.47
C ALA A 141 23.62 2.20 -12.22
N THR A 142 24.92 2.51 -12.17
CA THR A 142 25.96 1.71 -12.83
C THR A 142 26.46 0.62 -11.88
N LEU A 143 26.53 -0.62 -12.34
CA LEU A 143 27.07 -1.76 -11.59
C LEU A 143 28.37 -2.21 -12.26
N THR A 144 29.50 -2.10 -11.58
CA THR A 144 30.80 -2.47 -12.12
C THR A 144 31.44 -3.61 -11.32
N VAL A 145 31.73 -4.72 -12.01
CA VAL A 145 32.50 -5.83 -11.46
C VAL A 145 33.91 -5.75 -12.01
N VAL A 146 34.86 -5.42 -11.15
CA VAL A 146 36.28 -5.30 -11.54
C VAL A 146 37.00 -6.64 -11.38
N PRO A 147 37.97 -6.98 -12.25
CA PRO A 147 38.82 -8.15 -12.07
C PRO A 147 39.50 -8.15 -10.70
N TYR A 148 39.65 -9.32 -10.08
CA TYR A 148 40.38 -9.43 -8.82
C TYR A 148 41.88 -9.53 -9.11
N ASP A 149 42.58 -8.40 -8.99
CA ASP A 149 44.04 -8.40 -9.05
C ASP A 149 44.60 -8.88 -7.70
N ALA A 150 44.84 -10.19 -7.59
CA ALA A 150 45.64 -10.72 -6.50
C ALA A 150 46.98 -9.96 -6.43
N PRO A 151 47.47 -9.57 -5.23
CA PRO A 151 48.73 -8.84 -5.12
C PRO A 151 49.84 -9.70 -5.73
N THR A 152 50.26 -9.32 -6.93
CA THR A 152 51.44 -9.90 -7.55
C THR A 152 52.61 -9.48 -6.68
N THR A 153 53.19 -10.43 -5.95
CA THR A 153 54.52 -10.28 -5.36
C THR A 153 55.48 -9.97 -6.50
N SER A 154 55.63 -8.69 -6.78
CA SER A 154 56.60 -8.13 -7.69
C SER A 154 57.95 -8.27 -7.01
N SER A 155 58.55 -9.44 -7.20
CA SER A 155 60.00 -9.57 -7.20
C SER A 155 60.52 -8.66 -8.31
N SER A 156 60.77 -7.40 -7.94
CA SER A 156 61.54 -6.45 -8.72
C SER A 156 62.93 -7.04 -8.91
N SER A 157 63.06 -7.82 -10.00
CA SER A 157 64.33 -8.33 -10.48
C SER A 157 65.10 -7.14 -11.07
N GLY A 158 65.77 -6.40 -10.20
CA GLY A 158 66.86 -5.52 -10.60
C GLY A 158 67.96 -6.38 -11.22
N SER A 159 68.13 -6.28 -12.54
CA SER A 159 69.24 -6.85 -13.28
C SER A 159 70.57 -6.36 -12.69
N GLY A 160 71.22 -7.21 -11.92
CA GLY A 160 72.61 -7.07 -11.49
C GLY A 160 73.28 -8.42 -11.62
N GLY A 161 74.15 -8.58 -12.62
CA GLY A 161 74.88 -9.82 -12.87
C GLY A 161 75.87 -10.17 -11.74
N GLY A 162 76.11 -11.46 -11.56
CA GLY A 162 77.13 -11.99 -10.65
C GLY A 162 76.77 -13.40 -10.17
N GLY A 163 77.64 -14.37 -10.47
CA GLY A 163 77.32 -15.80 -10.34
C GLY A 163 77.52 -16.42 -8.96
N GLY A 164 77.14 -17.70 -8.89
CA GLY A 164 77.78 -18.72 -8.06
C GLY A 164 77.09 -19.08 -6.73
N GLY A 165 76.93 -20.39 -6.52
CA GLY A 165 77.00 -21.00 -5.19
C GLY A 165 75.66 -21.39 -4.57
N GLY A 166 75.42 -22.69 -4.48
CA GLY A 166 74.28 -23.27 -3.78
C GLY A 166 74.32 -23.07 -2.27
N GLY A 167 73.13 -23.05 -1.68
CA GLY A 167 72.92 -22.97 -0.25
C GLY A 167 71.43 -22.79 0.01
N GLY A 168 70.67 -23.89 -0.03
CA GLY A 168 69.26 -23.88 0.30
C GLY A 168 69.06 -23.53 1.77
N THR A 169 68.85 -22.25 2.07
CA THR A 169 68.24 -21.83 3.33
C THR A 169 66.81 -22.37 3.29
N LYS A 170 66.46 -23.26 4.22
CA LYS A 170 65.05 -23.59 4.50
C LYS A 170 64.35 -22.26 4.80
N TYR A 171 63.60 -21.78 3.82
CA TYR A 171 62.71 -20.66 3.98
C TYR A 171 61.62 -21.16 4.92
N GLU A 172 61.76 -20.83 6.20
CA GLU A 172 60.66 -20.96 7.14
C GLU A 172 59.60 -20.00 6.61
N LYS A 173 58.63 -20.57 5.88
CA LYS A 173 57.50 -19.85 5.31
C LYS A 173 56.95 -18.97 6.42
N ALA A 174 57.00 -17.65 6.21
CA ALA A 174 56.36 -16.70 7.11
C ALA A 174 54.91 -17.17 7.28
N VAL A 175 54.60 -17.64 8.49
CA VAL A 175 53.26 -18.14 8.81
C VAL A 175 52.36 -16.91 8.81
N CYS A 176 51.42 -16.88 7.88
CA CYS A 176 50.38 -15.87 7.88
C CYS A 176 49.48 -16.14 9.08
N VAL A 177 49.38 -15.17 9.99
CA VAL A 177 48.53 -15.26 11.17
C VAL A 177 47.26 -14.47 10.87
N GLU A 178 46.16 -15.20 10.72
CA GLU A 178 44.83 -14.65 10.44
C GLU A 178 44.41 -13.62 11.51
N ASN A 179 43.81 -12.51 11.09
CA ASN A 179 43.31 -11.45 11.97
C ASN A 179 41.91 -11.02 11.54
N TRP A 180 40.89 -11.66 12.12
CA TRP A 180 39.50 -11.50 11.71
C TRP A 180 38.84 -10.23 12.29
N ALA A 181 38.36 -9.36 11.40
CA ALA A 181 37.44 -8.27 11.71
C ALA A 181 36.04 -8.65 11.24
N CYS A 182 35.09 -8.77 12.16
CA CYS A 182 33.70 -9.11 11.83
C CYS A 182 32.76 -7.93 12.04
N THR A 183 31.71 -7.86 11.23
CA THR A 183 30.57 -6.97 11.46
C THR A 183 29.75 -7.42 12.66
N ASP A 184 28.86 -6.55 13.12
CA ASP A 184 27.80 -6.93 14.06
C ASP A 184 26.87 -8.01 13.44
N TRP A 185 26.18 -8.76 14.30
CA TRP A 185 25.18 -9.75 13.87
C TRP A 185 23.92 -9.07 13.36
N THR A 186 23.35 -9.59 12.27
CA THR A 186 22.04 -9.16 11.75
C THR A 186 20.92 -9.43 12.75
N ARG A 187 19.74 -8.82 12.54
CA ARG A 187 18.55 -9.11 13.35
C ARG A 187 18.15 -10.59 13.24
N CYS A 188 17.55 -11.13 14.30
CA CYS A 188 17.12 -12.53 14.30
C CYS A 188 15.93 -12.74 13.35
N ILE A 189 16.14 -13.46 12.24
CA ILE A 189 15.09 -13.78 11.25
C ILE A 189 14.98 -15.31 11.16
N SER A 190 13.76 -15.84 11.38
CA SER A 190 13.50 -17.28 11.32
C SER A 190 14.45 -18.14 12.17
N GLY A 191 14.85 -17.60 13.33
CA GLY A 191 15.75 -18.26 14.28
C GLY A 191 17.22 -18.29 13.86
N LYS A 192 17.63 -17.49 12.87
CA LYS A 192 19.02 -17.35 12.43
C LYS A 192 19.48 -15.89 12.34
N GLN A 193 20.75 -15.67 12.64
CA GLN A 193 21.48 -14.43 12.42
C GLN A 193 22.74 -14.72 11.61
N THR A 194 23.17 -13.74 10.84
CA THR A 194 24.35 -13.78 9.99
C THR A 194 25.25 -12.59 10.28
N ARG A 195 26.55 -12.74 10.04
CA ARG A 195 27.53 -11.65 10.06
C ARG A 195 28.61 -11.93 9.04
N THR A 196 29.36 -10.91 8.65
CA THR A 196 30.49 -11.06 7.73
C THR A 196 31.79 -10.92 8.52
N CYS A 197 32.76 -11.76 8.25
CA CYS A 197 34.11 -11.70 8.83
C CYS A 197 35.14 -11.56 7.71
N LEU A 198 36.07 -10.63 7.87
CA LEU A 198 37.18 -10.36 6.95
C LEU A 198 38.50 -10.65 7.66
N ASP A 199 39.40 -11.39 7.01
CA ASP A 199 40.78 -11.46 7.47
C ASP A 199 41.52 -10.19 7.01
N VAL A 200 41.84 -9.32 7.97
CA VAL A 200 42.56 -8.06 7.74
C VAL A 200 43.99 -8.30 7.22
N HIS A 201 44.53 -9.51 7.42
CA HIS A 201 45.86 -9.89 6.95
C HIS A 201 45.84 -10.74 5.67
N ASN A 202 44.67 -11.00 5.10
CA ASN A 202 44.49 -11.69 3.81
C ASN A 202 45.28 -13.00 3.70
N CYS A 203 45.25 -13.82 4.74
CA CYS A 203 45.83 -15.16 4.70
C CYS A 203 44.91 -16.07 3.87
N ASP A 204 45.44 -16.72 2.83
CA ASP A 204 44.70 -17.61 1.91
C ASP A 204 44.21 -18.94 2.56
N VAL A 205 43.92 -18.94 3.84
CA VAL A 205 43.51 -20.10 4.65
C VAL A 205 42.29 -19.70 5.48
N ASN A 206 41.21 -20.48 5.38
CA ASN A 206 39.95 -20.25 6.09
C ASN A 206 39.80 -21.19 7.31
N ASP A 207 40.86 -21.85 7.75
CA ASP A 207 40.79 -22.91 8.77
C ASP A 207 40.41 -22.35 10.16
N THR A 208 40.59 -21.05 10.36
CA THR A 208 40.38 -20.35 11.63
C THR A 208 39.25 -19.31 11.55
N MET A 209 38.50 -19.31 10.43
CA MET A 209 37.37 -18.41 10.18
C MET A 209 36.27 -18.52 11.26
N PRO A 210 35.86 -17.40 11.89
CA PRO A 210 34.74 -17.38 12.82
C PRO A 210 33.42 -17.74 12.14
N SER A 211 32.47 -18.30 12.90
CA SER A 211 31.14 -18.60 12.36
C SER A 211 30.44 -17.35 11.84
N ILE A 212 29.94 -17.45 10.60
CA ILE A 212 29.17 -16.41 9.89
C ILE A 212 27.66 -16.60 10.01
N SER A 213 27.22 -17.67 10.67
CA SER A 213 25.82 -17.95 10.97
C SER A 213 25.68 -18.52 12.38
N GLN A 214 24.68 -18.04 13.12
CA GLN A 214 24.32 -18.57 14.42
C GLN A 214 22.79 -18.67 14.54
N THR A 215 22.33 -19.59 15.38
CA THR A 215 20.92 -19.67 15.74
C THR A 215 20.60 -18.64 16.82
N CYS A 216 19.46 -18.00 16.70
CA CYS A 216 18.95 -17.01 17.63
C CYS A 216 17.50 -17.35 17.98
N THR A 217 16.99 -16.74 19.05
CA THR A 217 15.57 -16.81 19.38
C THR A 217 14.97 -15.44 19.08
N VAL A 218 13.94 -15.41 18.23
CA VAL A 218 13.12 -14.21 18.10
C VAL A 218 12.41 -14.03 19.44
N SER A 219 12.80 -13.01 20.19
CA SER A 219 12.05 -12.63 21.38
C SER A 219 10.71 -12.10 20.88
N ALA A 220 9.66 -12.93 20.97
CA ALA A 220 8.29 -12.48 20.79
C ALA A 220 8.02 -11.49 21.92
N VAL A 221 8.19 -10.21 21.64
CA VAL A 221 7.61 -9.17 22.47
C VAL A 221 6.12 -9.27 22.19
N GLU A 222 5.40 -9.99 23.05
CA GLU A 222 3.96 -9.85 23.13
C GLU A 222 3.68 -8.45 23.68
N GLU A 223 3.66 -7.46 22.78
CA GLU A 223 2.96 -6.22 23.07
C GLU A 223 1.48 -6.56 23.10
N SER A 224 1.00 -6.89 24.29
CA SER A 224 -0.41 -6.87 24.63
C SER A 224 -0.88 -5.42 24.53
N PHE A 225 -1.33 -5.00 23.35
CA PHE A 225 -2.08 -3.78 23.20
C PHE A 225 -3.45 -3.99 23.85
N GLU A 226 -3.65 -3.44 25.05
CA GLU A 226 -4.97 -3.32 25.66
C GLU A 226 -5.81 -2.38 24.79
N ILE A 227 -6.70 -2.96 23.98
CA ILE A 227 -7.77 -2.20 23.33
C ILE A 227 -8.81 -1.93 24.43
N GLU A 228 -8.90 -0.68 24.90
CA GLU A 228 -10.06 -0.24 25.66
C GLU A 228 -11.28 -0.23 24.73
N ASP A 229 -12.10 -1.28 24.82
CA ASP A 229 -13.41 -1.37 24.16
C ASP A 229 -14.33 -0.26 24.68
N LEU A 230 -14.44 0.83 23.92
CA LEU A 230 -15.46 1.84 24.15
C LEU A 230 -16.85 1.26 23.79
N PRO A 231 -17.84 1.35 24.69
CA PRO A 231 -19.17 0.81 24.43
C PRO A 231 -19.84 1.61 23.31
N PHE A 232 -20.06 0.97 22.16
CA PHE A 232 -20.93 1.50 21.12
C PHE A 232 -22.37 1.50 21.62
N GLU A 233 -22.87 2.66 22.03
CA GLU A 233 -24.31 2.84 22.21
C GLU A 233 -25.00 2.80 20.83
N PRO A 234 -26.02 1.95 20.62
CA PRO A 234 -26.73 1.91 19.35
C PRO A 234 -27.48 3.22 19.14
N ILE A 235 -27.09 3.99 18.12
CA ILE A 235 -27.81 5.20 17.70
C ILE A 235 -29.11 4.77 17.01
N ILE A 236 -30.15 4.52 17.81
CA ILE A 236 -31.51 4.35 17.29
C ILE A 236 -32.04 5.75 16.95
N ARG A 237 -31.91 6.16 15.68
CA ARG A 237 -32.62 7.37 15.21
C ARG A 237 -34.12 7.09 15.21
N GLU A 238 -34.85 7.67 16.14
CA GLU A 238 -36.30 7.67 16.11
C GLU A 238 -36.79 8.34 14.80
N VAL A 239 -37.43 7.55 13.95
CA VAL A 239 -38.06 8.06 12.73
C VAL A 239 -39.19 8.99 13.15
N SER A 240 -39.07 10.28 12.84
CA SER A 240 -40.10 11.28 13.14
C SER A 240 -41.42 10.89 12.47
N HIS A 241 -42.41 10.46 13.27
CA HIS A 241 -43.76 10.10 12.81
C HIS A 241 -44.63 11.32 12.47
N ARG A 242 -44.12 12.54 12.69
CA ARG A 242 -44.84 13.80 12.43
C ARG A 242 -45.35 13.95 11.00
N PRO A 243 -44.60 13.64 9.92
CA PRO A 243 -45.10 13.78 8.56
C PRO A 243 -46.18 12.74 8.21
N VAL A 244 -46.12 11.53 8.79
CA VAL A 244 -47.13 10.48 8.57
C VAL A 244 -48.47 10.89 9.17
N LEU A 245 -48.45 11.47 10.39
CA LEU A 245 -49.67 11.95 11.05
C LEU A 245 -50.36 13.06 10.26
N TRP A 246 -49.61 14.00 9.68
CA TRP A 246 -50.17 15.05 8.82
C TRP A 246 -50.87 14.48 7.58
N VAL A 247 -50.28 13.47 6.94
CA VAL A 247 -50.88 12.82 5.76
C VAL A 247 -52.17 12.09 6.13
N VAL A 248 -52.18 11.36 7.25
CA VAL A 248 -53.39 10.65 7.73
C VAL A 248 -54.51 11.65 8.04
N LEU A 249 -54.21 12.78 8.70
CA LEU A 249 -55.22 13.81 9.00
C LEU A 249 -55.82 14.42 7.73
N VAL A 250 -55.01 14.70 6.71
CA VAL A 250 -55.49 15.23 5.43
C VAL A 250 -56.42 14.22 4.74
N LEU A 251 -56.06 12.93 4.74
CA LEU A 251 -56.90 11.89 4.13
C LEU A 251 -58.25 11.76 4.86
N VAL A 252 -58.25 11.74 6.19
CA VAL A 252 -59.48 11.68 6.98
C VAL A 252 -60.38 12.89 6.71
N ALA A 253 -59.82 14.10 6.58
CA ALA A 253 -60.58 15.30 6.25
C ALA A 253 -61.22 15.21 4.86
N VAL A 254 -60.49 14.72 3.86
CA VAL A 254 -61.01 14.52 2.49
C VAL A 254 -62.14 13.50 2.48
N PHE A 255 -61.96 12.34 3.12
CA PHE A 255 -63.01 11.32 3.19
C PHE A 255 -64.26 11.81 3.93
N SER A 256 -64.07 12.56 5.02
CA SER A 256 -65.18 13.15 5.78
C SER A 256 -65.96 14.17 4.94
N PHE A 257 -65.27 14.97 4.13
CA PHE A 257 -65.89 15.94 3.23
C PHE A 257 -66.67 15.28 2.10
N GLU A 258 -66.11 14.25 1.47
CA GLU A 258 -66.79 13.46 0.44
C GLU A 258 -68.04 12.75 1.00
N LEU A 259 -67.92 12.15 2.18
CA LEU A 259 -69.05 11.51 2.87
C LEU A 259 -70.15 12.53 3.21
N TYR A 260 -69.78 13.73 3.66
CA TYR A 260 -70.72 14.80 3.92
C TYR A 260 -71.49 15.23 2.66
N ILE A 261 -70.77 15.42 1.54
CA ILE A 261 -71.40 15.75 0.25
C ILE A 261 -72.37 14.63 -0.16
N TYR A 262 -71.94 13.36 -0.07
CA TYR A 262 -72.76 12.21 -0.39
C TYR A 262 -74.05 12.17 0.44
N LEU A 263 -73.95 12.33 1.76
CA LEU A 263 -75.12 12.32 2.66
C LEU A 263 -76.07 13.49 2.38
N LYS A 264 -75.54 14.69 2.07
CA LYS A 264 -76.34 15.85 1.68
C LYS A 264 -77.07 15.63 0.37
N GLN A 265 -76.42 15.01 -0.62
CA GLN A 265 -77.06 14.63 -1.89
C GLN A 265 -78.15 13.57 -1.69
N ARG A 266 -77.91 12.57 -0.82
CA ARG A 266 -78.90 11.54 -0.48
C ARG A 266 -80.15 12.14 0.15
N LYS A 267 -79.99 13.03 1.15
CA LYS A 267 -81.14 13.73 1.78
C LYS A 267 -81.96 14.53 0.77
N LYS A 268 -81.31 15.24 -0.16
CA LYS A 268 -82.01 15.97 -1.24
C LYS A 268 -82.82 15.03 -2.14
N ARG A 269 -82.30 13.84 -2.49
CA ARG A 269 -83.03 12.85 -3.31
C ARG A 269 -84.22 12.25 -2.57
N SER A 270 -84.09 11.94 -1.28
CA SER A 270 -85.19 11.45 -0.45
C SER A 270 -86.31 12.49 -0.28
N ALA A 271 -85.96 13.77 -0.18
CA ALA A 271 -86.94 14.86 -0.15
C ALA A 271 -87.68 15.05 -1.49
N LEU A 272 -87.03 14.75 -2.62
CA LEU A 272 -87.65 14.77 -3.95
C LEU A 272 -88.59 13.56 -4.20
N GLN A 273 -88.26 12.37 -3.66
CA GLN A 273 -89.12 11.18 -3.77
C GLN A 273 -90.35 11.24 -2.86
N GLY A 274 -90.29 11.92 -1.71
CA GLY A 274 -91.44 12.13 -0.83
C GLY A 274 -92.53 13.04 -1.40
N ASN A 275 -92.20 13.87 -2.41
CA ASN A 275 -93.13 14.81 -3.03
C ASN A 275 -93.80 14.25 -4.31
N TYR A 276 -93.53 12.98 -4.66
CA TYR A 276 -94.08 12.31 -5.85
C TYR A 276 -95.16 11.25 -5.50
N TYR A 277 -95.42 11.03 -4.21
CA TYR A 277 -96.42 10.09 -3.68
C TYR A 277 -97.37 10.74 -2.64
N GLY A 278 -97.44 12.07 -2.62
CA GLY A 278 -98.37 12.86 -1.81
C GLY A 278 -99.29 13.69 -2.68
#